data_AF-A0A841B577-F1
#
_entry.id   AF-A0A841B577-F1
#
_cell.length_a   1.000
_cell.length_b   1.000
_cell.length_c   1.000
_cell.angle_alpha   90.00
_cell.angle_beta   90.00
_cell.angle_gamma   90.00
#
_symmetry.space_group_name_H-M   'P 1'
#
loop_
_entity.id
_entity.type
_entity.pdbx_description
1 polymer ?
#
loop_
_entity_poly.entity_id
_entity_poly.type
_entity_poly.pdbx_seq_one_letter_code
_entity_poly.pdbx_strand_id
1 'polypeptide(L)'
;MVEHTGETKNERLTRNVSELLQELRVAQAGVQILFGFLLTVVFTDEFHEASGFEKSVHLTAVLLTVCSTVLLTAPAAWHRLLFRTGNRERILTYGNRSVLIGLACLAAAITTTVALIAKVVFGPIAMTILGVVTAVLFVVMWFVVPKLIDRNGD
;
A
#
# COMPACT_ATOMS: atom_id res chain seq x y z
N MET A 1 38.93 5.01 15.90
CA MET A 1 37.57 5.28 16.43
C MET A 1 36.80 3.97 16.30
N VAL A 2 36.79 3.18 17.36
CA VAL A 2 36.18 1.83 17.37
C VAL A 2 34.70 2.02 17.70
N GLU A 3 33.83 1.79 16.72
CA GLU A 3 32.39 1.93 16.91
C GLU A 3 31.85 0.71 17.67
N HIS A 4 31.63 0.90 18.97
CA HIS A 4 30.98 -0.09 19.84
C HIS A 4 29.54 -0.32 19.37
N THR A 5 29.27 -1.37 18.60
CA THR A 5 27.90 -1.90 18.48
C THR A 5 27.79 -3.19 19.28
N GLY A 6 27.82 -3.06 20.61
CA GLY A 6 27.32 -4.07 21.56
C GLY A 6 25.80 -4.22 21.49
N GLU A 7 25.23 -4.10 20.29
CA GLU A 7 23.79 -4.10 20.03
C GLU A 7 23.33 -5.55 19.87
N THR A 8 22.40 -5.97 20.74
CA THR A 8 21.83 -7.31 20.70
C THR A 8 21.00 -7.51 19.43
N LYS A 9 20.87 -8.76 18.95
CA LYS A 9 20.06 -9.09 17.76
C LYS A 9 18.62 -8.51 17.83
N ASN A 10 18.07 -8.42 19.04
CA ASN A 10 16.75 -7.85 19.31
C ASN A 10 16.70 -6.33 19.14
N GLU A 11 17.75 -5.61 19.51
CA GLU A 11 17.84 -4.16 19.35
C GLU A 11 17.94 -3.79 17.85
N ARG A 12 18.78 -4.50 17.09
CA ARG A 12 18.89 -4.32 15.63
C ARG A 12 17.55 -4.53 14.92
N LEU A 13 16.83 -5.60 15.27
CA LEU A 13 15.54 -5.92 14.67
C LEU A 13 14.48 -4.87 15.02
N THR A 14 14.52 -4.34 16.25
CA THR A 14 13.62 -3.26 16.69
C THR A 14 13.91 -1.97 15.93
N ARG A 15 15.19 -1.64 15.69
CA ARG A 15 15.59 -0.47 14.90
C ARG A 15 15.11 -0.58 13.45
N ASN A 16 15.41 -1.69 12.77
CA ASN A 16 15.00 -1.90 11.38
C ASN A 16 13.48 -1.81 11.22
N VAL A 17 12.72 -2.29 12.19
CA VAL A 17 11.26 -2.17 12.15
C VAL A 17 10.77 -0.76 12.45
N SER A 18 11.45 -0.02 13.33
CA SER A 18 11.14 1.41 13.52
C SER A 18 11.38 2.21 12.22
N GLU A 19 12.44 1.91 11.48
CA GLU A 19 12.74 2.52 10.18
C GLU A 19 11.68 2.17 9.14
N LEU A 20 11.33 0.88 8.99
CA LEU A 20 10.24 0.44 8.11
C LEU A 20 8.91 1.11 8.48
N LEU A 21 8.58 1.22 9.77
CA LEU A 21 7.36 1.90 10.22
C LEU A 21 7.35 3.39 9.85
N GLN A 22 8.51 4.04 9.81
CA GLN A 22 8.62 5.43 9.37
C GLN A 22 8.40 5.56 7.87
N GLU A 23 8.98 4.66 7.06
CA GLU A 23 8.72 4.60 5.62
C GLU A 23 7.24 4.35 5.31
N LEU A 24 6.61 3.46 6.09
CA LEU A 24 5.19 3.15 5.94
C LEU A 24 4.26 4.30 6.31
N ARG A 25 4.69 5.24 7.17
CA ARG A 25 3.90 6.45 7.44
C ARG A 25 3.73 7.31 6.19
N VAL A 26 4.73 7.33 5.31
CA VAL A 26 4.65 8.05 4.03
C VAL A 26 3.59 7.41 3.14
N ALA A 27 3.64 6.07 2.98
CA ALA A 27 2.62 5.33 2.23
C ALA A 27 1.22 5.51 2.83
N GLN A 28 1.11 5.45 4.16
CA GLN A 28 -0.14 5.61 4.89
C GLN A 28 -0.78 7.00 4.68
N ALA A 29 0.03 8.08 4.66
CA ALA A 29 -0.47 9.41 4.32
C ALA A 29 -1.05 9.45 2.91
N GLY A 30 -0.40 8.80 1.94
CA GLY A 30 -0.92 8.66 0.57
C GLY A 30 -2.27 7.93 0.52
N VAL A 31 -2.44 6.86 1.30
CA VAL A 31 -3.70 6.11 1.38
C VAL A 31 -4.85 6.98 1.90
N GLN A 32 -4.59 7.80 2.93
CA GLN A 32 -5.61 8.70 3.49
C GLN A 32 -6.06 9.77 2.50
N ILE A 33 -5.10 10.34 1.75
CA ILE A 33 -5.40 11.32 0.69
C ILE A 33 -6.24 10.67 -0.41
N LEU A 34 -5.85 9.49 -0.88
CA LEU A 34 -6.61 8.74 -1.88
C LEU A 34 -8.03 8.43 -1.40
N PHE A 35 -8.17 7.97 -0.15
CA PHE A 35 -9.48 7.69 0.45
C PHE A 35 -10.36 8.94 0.50
N GLY A 36 -9.79 10.07 0.93
CA GLY A 36 -10.51 11.36 0.95
C GLY A 36 -11.00 11.77 -0.43
N PHE A 37 -10.15 11.68 -1.45
CA PHE A 37 -10.57 12.01 -2.82
C PHE A 37 -11.64 11.06 -3.36
N LEU A 38 -11.53 9.76 -3.11
CA LEU A 38 -12.57 8.80 -3.48
C LEU A 38 -13.89 9.13 -2.78
N LEU A 39 -13.85 9.46 -1.49
CA LEU A 39 -15.04 9.87 -0.75
C LEU A 39 -15.66 11.16 -1.30
N THR A 40 -14.85 12.13 -1.75
CA THR A 40 -15.40 13.36 -2.36
C THR A 40 -16.16 13.06 -3.65
N VAL A 41 -15.66 12.13 -4.47
CA VAL A 41 -16.29 11.78 -5.77
C VAL A 41 -17.73 11.31 -5.58
N VAL A 42 -18.06 10.57 -4.51
CA VAL A 42 -19.43 10.05 -4.33
C VAL A 42 -20.48 11.11 -4.06
N PHE A 43 -20.08 12.32 -3.68
CA PHE A 43 -20.98 13.45 -3.44
C PHE A 43 -21.14 14.38 -4.66
N THR A 44 -20.57 14.02 -5.81
CA THR A 44 -20.71 14.80 -7.05
C THR A 44 -21.95 14.36 -7.83
N ASP A 45 -22.61 15.31 -8.51
CA ASP A 45 -23.78 15.03 -9.33
C ASP A 45 -23.44 14.06 -10.47
N GLU A 46 -22.26 14.22 -11.10
CA GLU A 46 -21.76 13.30 -12.12
C GLU A 46 -21.66 11.85 -11.63
N PHE A 47 -21.30 11.62 -10.36
CA PHE A 47 -21.24 10.26 -9.82
C PHE A 47 -22.64 9.67 -9.58
N HIS A 48 -23.63 10.50 -9.25
CA HIS A 48 -25.01 10.03 -9.11
C HIS A 48 -25.59 9.58 -10.45
N GLU A 49 -25.28 10.28 -11.54
CA GLU A 49 -25.69 9.93 -12.89
C GLU A 49 -24.82 8.82 -13.52
N ALA A 50 -23.67 8.50 -12.92
CA ALA A 50 -22.75 7.48 -13.41
C ALA A 50 -23.39 6.08 -13.49
N SER A 51 -22.88 5.30 -14.44
CA SER A 51 -23.29 3.92 -14.70
C SER A 51 -23.03 3.02 -13.48
N GLY A 52 -23.81 1.94 -13.35
CA GLY A 52 -23.59 0.94 -12.31
C GLY A 52 -22.17 0.34 -12.33
N PHE A 53 -21.56 0.26 -13.52
CA PHE A 53 -20.17 -0.17 -13.68
C PHE A 53 -19.18 0.80 -13.01
N GLU A 54 -19.27 2.11 -13.27
CA GLU A 54 -18.39 3.10 -12.63
C GLU A 54 -18.52 3.08 -11.10
N LYS A 55 -19.76 2.98 -10.60
CA LYS A 55 -20.04 2.86 -9.17
C LYS A 55 -19.40 1.62 -8.56
N SER A 56 -19.47 0.46 -9.26
CA SER A 56 -18.84 -0.79 -8.80
C SER A 56 -17.31 -0.73 -8.78
N VAL A 57 -16.69 -0.13 -9.81
CA VAL A 57 -15.24 0.05 -9.90
C VAL A 57 -14.75 1.03 -8.84
N HIS A 58 -15.49 2.12 -8.64
CA HIS A 58 -15.22 3.09 -7.58
C HIS A 58 -15.27 2.44 -6.20
N LEU A 59 -16.34 1.69 -5.89
CA LEU A 59 -16.48 1.00 -4.61
C LEU A 59 -15.36 -0.03 -4.41
N THR A 60 -14.94 -0.71 -5.47
CA THR A 60 -13.79 -1.63 -5.42
C THR A 60 -12.50 -0.90 -5.05
N ALA A 61 -12.24 0.28 -5.64
CA ALA A 61 -11.08 1.11 -5.27
C ALA A 61 -11.14 1.58 -3.82
N VAL A 62 -12.32 1.97 -3.32
CA VAL A 62 -12.54 2.35 -1.92
C VAL A 62 -12.24 1.17 -0.98
N LEU A 63 -12.77 -0.02 -1.26
CA LEU A 63 -12.53 -1.21 -0.45
C LEU A 63 -11.05 -1.61 -0.42
N LEU A 64 -10.36 -1.54 -1.56
CA LEU A 64 -8.92 -1.78 -1.64
C LEU A 64 -8.13 -0.76 -0.81
N THR A 65 -8.54 0.51 -0.81
CA THR A 65 -7.93 1.58 0.00
C THR A 65 -8.14 1.34 1.49
N VAL A 66 -9.33 0.88 1.90
CA VAL A 66 -9.63 0.49 3.29
C VAL A 66 -8.79 -0.72 3.71
N CYS A 67 -8.73 -1.78 2.88
CA CYS A 67 -7.89 -2.95 3.14
C CYS A 67 -6.42 -2.55 3.31
N SER A 68 -5.91 -1.68 2.43
CA SER A 68 -4.56 -1.14 2.55
C SER A 68 -4.34 -0.41 3.87
N THR A 69 -5.27 0.48 4.27
CA THR A 69 -5.20 1.21 5.54
C THR A 69 -5.11 0.28 6.75
N VAL A 70 -5.97 -0.74 6.79
CA VAL A 70 -5.99 -1.73 7.88
C VAL A 70 -4.67 -2.48 7.94
N LEU A 71 -4.17 -2.96 6.81
CA LEU A 71 -2.96 -3.77 6.72
C LEU A 71 -1.68 -2.98 7.02
N LEU A 72 -1.58 -1.73 6.56
CA LEU A 72 -0.43 -0.85 6.83
C LEU A 72 -0.40 -0.40 8.30
N THR A 73 -1.57 -0.24 8.93
CA THR A 73 -1.66 0.15 10.35
C THR A 73 -1.51 -1.04 11.31
N ALA A 74 -1.69 -2.27 10.82
CA ALA A 74 -1.67 -3.49 11.64
C ALA A 74 -0.39 -3.66 12.49
N PRO A 75 0.85 -3.46 11.97
CA PRO A 75 2.06 -3.63 12.78
C PRO A 75 2.13 -2.63 13.95
N ALA A 76 1.71 -1.38 13.74
CA ALA A 76 1.67 -0.38 14.79
C ALA A 76 0.62 -0.72 15.86
N ALA A 77 -0.54 -1.24 15.45
CA ALA A 77 -1.57 -1.71 16.36
C ALA A 77 -1.12 -2.93 17.17
N TRP A 78 -0.54 -3.94 16.52
CA TRP A 78 -0.01 -5.14 17.19
C TRP A 78 1.13 -4.82 18.13
N HIS A 79 2.03 -3.89 17.76
CA HIS A 79 3.09 -3.46 18.66
C HIS A 79 2.51 -2.86 19.95
N ARG A 80 1.43 -2.07 19.87
CA ARG A 80 0.75 -1.51 21.06
C ARG A 80 -0.03 -2.57 21.85
N LEU A 81 -0.72 -3.48 21.17
CA LEU A 81 -1.60 -4.50 21.79
C LEU A 81 -0.83 -5.66 22.43
N LEU A 82 0.23 -6.14 21.78
CA LEU A 82 0.98 -7.33 22.19
C LEU A 82 2.27 -7.02 22.96
N PHE A 83 2.56 -5.74 23.26
CA PHE A 83 3.78 -5.31 23.95
C PHE A 83 4.08 -6.09 25.25
N ARG A 84 3.04 -6.61 25.93
CA ARG A 84 3.15 -7.34 27.21
C ARG A 84 3.36 -8.85 27.08
N THR A 85 3.30 -9.44 25.87
CA THR A 85 3.27 -10.91 25.68
C THR A 85 4.62 -11.56 25.36
N GLY A 86 5.73 -10.81 25.34
CA GLY A 86 7.09 -11.37 25.19
C GLY A 86 7.43 -11.98 23.81
N ASN A 87 6.46 -12.18 22.92
CA ASN A 87 6.62 -12.83 21.61
C ASN A 87 6.95 -11.84 20.47
N ARG A 88 8.02 -11.04 20.64
CA ARG A 88 8.42 -9.98 19.68
C ARG A 88 8.70 -10.50 18.26
N GLU A 89 9.42 -11.61 18.09
CA GLU A 89 9.80 -12.13 16.76
C GLU A 89 8.61 -12.52 15.85
N ARG A 90 7.53 -13.07 16.43
CA ARG A 90 6.34 -13.45 15.66
C ARG A 90 5.58 -12.22 15.17
N ILE A 91 5.43 -11.19 16.01
CA ILE A 91 4.77 -9.94 15.65
C ILE A 91 5.48 -9.27 14.46
N LEU A 92 6.81 -9.36 14.43
CA LEU A 92 7.65 -8.78 13.39
C LEU A 92 7.47 -9.50 12.04
N THR A 93 7.47 -10.83 12.04
CA THR A 93 7.29 -11.62 10.80
C THR A 93 5.90 -11.44 10.20
N TYR A 94 4.84 -11.47 11.01
CA TYR A 94 3.48 -11.25 10.51
C TYR A 94 3.25 -9.79 10.12
N GLY A 95 3.85 -8.84 10.84
CA GLY A 95 3.82 -7.41 10.52
C GLY A 95 4.35 -7.11 9.13
N ASN A 96 5.52 -7.67 8.77
CA ASN A 96 6.08 -7.47 7.44
C ASN A 96 5.16 -8.02 6.33
N ARG A 97 4.60 -9.23 6.49
CA ARG A 97 3.66 -9.78 5.49
C ARG A 97 2.41 -8.91 5.35
N SER A 98 1.84 -8.43 6.45
CA SER A 98 0.70 -7.49 6.41
C SER A 98 1.03 -6.23 5.64
N VAL A 99 2.21 -5.66 5.85
CA VAL A 99 2.69 -4.49 5.12
C VAL A 99 2.78 -4.73 3.61
N LEU A 100 3.40 -5.84 3.19
CA LEU A 100 3.50 -6.16 1.77
C LEU A 100 2.12 -6.33 1.11
N ILE A 101 1.20 -7.02 1.77
CA ILE A 101 -0.18 -7.17 1.28
C ILE A 101 -0.89 -5.81 1.26
N GLY A 102 -0.67 -4.97 2.27
CA GLY A 102 -1.24 -3.62 2.35
C GLY A 102 -0.76 -2.70 1.23
N LEU A 103 0.53 -2.77 0.88
CA LEU A 103 1.09 -2.09 -0.27
C LEU A 103 0.47 -2.63 -1.57
N ALA A 104 0.36 -3.95 -1.73
CA ALA A 104 -0.29 -4.54 -2.90
C ALA A 104 -1.74 -4.06 -3.08
N CYS A 105 -2.51 -3.98 -1.99
CA CYS A 105 -3.85 -3.40 -2.00
C CYS A 105 -3.83 -1.91 -2.41
N LEU A 106 -2.84 -1.14 -1.96
CA LEU A 106 -2.70 0.28 -2.34
C LEU A 106 -2.45 0.42 -3.85
N ALA A 107 -1.54 -0.36 -4.42
CA ALA A 107 -1.29 -0.33 -5.86
C ALA A 107 -2.54 -0.72 -6.66
N ALA A 108 -3.26 -1.74 -6.22
CA ALA A 108 -4.51 -2.14 -6.85
C ALA A 108 -5.56 -1.02 -6.76
N ALA A 109 -5.67 -0.34 -5.62
CA ALA A 109 -6.57 0.81 -5.44
C ALA A 109 -6.20 1.95 -6.40
N ILE A 110 -4.94 2.36 -6.46
CA ILE A 110 -4.46 3.42 -7.36
C ILE A 110 -4.70 3.04 -8.82
N THR A 111 -4.37 1.80 -9.20
CA THR A 111 -4.59 1.29 -10.57
C THR A 111 -6.06 1.34 -10.94
N THR A 112 -6.94 0.89 -10.03
CA THR A 112 -8.39 0.91 -10.23
C THR A 112 -8.92 2.34 -10.37
N THR A 113 -8.45 3.26 -9.53
CA THR A 113 -8.81 4.69 -9.59
C THR A 113 -8.35 5.33 -10.90
N VAL A 114 -7.11 5.09 -11.34
CA VAL A 114 -6.59 5.62 -12.61
C VAL A 114 -7.37 5.07 -13.80
N ALA A 115 -7.67 3.76 -13.80
CA ALA A 115 -8.48 3.14 -14.84
C ALA A 115 -9.89 3.76 -14.89
N LEU A 116 -10.52 4.00 -13.72
CA LEU A 116 -11.83 4.65 -13.63
C LEU A 116 -11.79 6.08 -14.18
N ILE A 117 -10.79 6.88 -13.79
CA ILE A 117 -10.61 8.25 -14.31
C ILE A 117 -10.45 8.23 -15.82
N ALA A 118 -9.59 7.33 -16.34
CA ALA A 118 -9.37 7.20 -17.78
C ALA A 118 -10.65 6.80 -18.53
N LYS A 119 -11.47 5.93 -17.93
CA LYS A 119 -12.78 5.54 -18.49
C LYS A 119 -13.71 6.75 -18.60
N VAL A 120 -13.82 7.54 -17.54
CA VAL A 120 -14.73 8.69 -17.47
C VAL A 120 -14.31 9.78 -18.46
N VAL A 121 -13.00 10.02 -18.62
CA VAL A 121 -12.49 11.12 -19.47
C VAL A 121 -12.38 10.73 -20.94
N PHE A 122 -11.92 9.51 -21.25
CA PHE A 122 -11.52 9.10 -22.61
C PHE A 122 -12.19 7.81 -23.09
N GLY A 123 -13.03 7.19 -22.26
CA GLY A 123 -13.76 5.97 -22.61
C GLY A 123 -13.00 4.65 -22.33
N PRO A 124 -13.57 3.51 -22.75
CA PRO A 124 -13.13 2.18 -22.32
C PRO A 124 -11.74 1.78 -22.84
N ILE A 125 -11.32 2.28 -24.01
CA ILE A 125 -9.99 1.98 -24.56
C ILE A 125 -8.91 2.58 -23.65
N ALA A 126 -9.09 3.85 -23.23
CA ALA A 126 -8.17 4.51 -22.34
C ALA A 126 -8.13 3.86 -20.95
N MET A 127 -9.27 3.40 -20.44
CA MET A 127 -9.35 2.60 -19.21
C MET A 127 -8.40 1.40 -19.26
N THR A 128 -8.44 0.62 -20.34
CA THR A 128 -7.58 -0.56 -20.49
C THR A 128 -6.11 -0.16 -20.60
N ILE A 129 -5.78 0.82 -21.43
CA ILE A 129 -4.38 1.23 -21.65
C ILE A 129 -3.78 1.78 -20.35
N LEU A 130 -4.41 2.77 -19.73
CA LEU A 130 -3.87 3.40 -18.52
C LEU A 130 -3.91 2.44 -17.33
N GLY A 131 -4.91 1.58 -17.23
CA GLY A 131 -4.98 0.52 -16.22
C GLY A 131 -3.80 -0.46 -16.35
N VAL A 132 -3.54 -0.95 -17.56
CA VAL A 132 -2.41 -1.87 -17.84
C VAL A 132 -1.08 -1.18 -17.59
N VAL A 133 -0.88 0.05 -18.08
CA VAL A 133 0.37 0.80 -17.88
C VAL A 133 0.65 1.01 -16.39
N THR A 134 -0.38 1.41 -15.61
CA THR A 134 -0.24 1.62 -14.16
C THR A 134 0.07 0.30 -13.45
N ALA A 135 -0.63 -0.78 -13.79
CA ALA A 135 -0.38 -2.10 -13.23
C ALA A 135 1.04 -2.59 -13.53
N VAL A 136 1.50 -2.44 -14.78
CA VAL A 136 2.85 -2.82 -15.22
C VAL A 136 3.89 -2.00 -14.45
N LEU A 137 3.68 -0.69 -14.25
CA LEU A 137 4.60 0.14 -13.49
C LEU A 137 4.78 -0.36 -12.05
N PHE A 138 3.69 -0.71 -11.37
CA PHE A 138 3.75 -1.32 -10.04
C PHE A 138 4.46 -2.68 -10.06
N VAL A 139 4.14 -3.56 -11.02
CA VAL A 139 4.75 -4.89 -11.13
C VAL A 139 6.25 -4.79 -11.41
N VAL A 140 6.66 -3.90 -12.31
CA VAL A 140 8.06 -3.66 -12.65
C VAL A 140 8.80 -3.14 -11.42
N MET A 141 8.28 -2.11 -10.77
CA MET A 141 8.95 -1.49 -9.63
C MET A 141 9.06 -2.43 -8.41
N TRP A 142 8.08 -3.32 -8.20
CA TRP A 142 8.10 -4.21 -7.02
C TRP A 142 8.64 -5.61 -7.26
N PHE A 143 8.62 -6.14 -8.48
CA PHE A 143 9.10 -7.50 -8.75
C PHE A 143 10.31 -7.53 -9.67
N VAL A 144 10.40 -6.62 -10.64
CA VAL A 144 11.48 -6.63 -11.62
C VAL A 144 12.69 -5.88 -11.08
N VAL A 145 12.51 -4.68 -10.55
CA VAL A 145 13.61 -3.86 -9.99
C VAL A 145 14.34 -4.58 -8.85
N PRO A 146 13.67 -5.15 -7.84
CA PRO A 146 14.38 -5.86 -6.77
C PRO A 146 15.17 -7.06 -7.29
N LYS A 147 14.63 -7.82 -8.26
CA LYS A 147 15.35 -8.94 -8.90
C LYS A 147 16.54 -8.48 -9.71
N LEU A 148 16.50 -7.29 -10.32
CA LEU A 148 17.64 -6.72 -11.06
C LEU A 148 18.74 -6.24 -10.12
N ILE A 149 18.38 -5.65 -8.98
CA ILE A 149 19.34 -5.23 -7.95
C ILE A 149 20.04 -6.46 -7.34
N ASP A 150 19.29 -7.50 -7.03
CA ASP A 150 19.81 -8.76 -6.48
C ASP A 150 20.82 -9.41 -7.43
N ARG A 151 20.54 -9.41 -8.75
CA ARG A 151 21.44 -9.96 -9.78
C ARG A 151 22.74 -9.17 -10.01
N ASN A 152 22.81 -7.92 -9.58
CA ASN A 152 24.01 -7.09 -9.67
C ASN A 152 24.85 -7.12 -8.39
N GLY A 153 24.38 -7.82 -7.33
CA GLY A 153 25.08 -8.01 -6.07
C GLY A 153 25.94 -9.29 -6.01
N ASP A 154 25.85 -10.15 -7.03
CA ASP A 154 26.72 -11.31 -7.27
C ASP A 154 27.90 -10.93 -8.19
#